data_AF-A0A2V7J0D8-F1
#
_entry.id   AF-A0A2V7J0D8-F1
#
_cell.length_a   1.000
_cell.length_b   1.000
_cell.length_c   1.000
_cell.angle_alpha   90.00
_cell.angle_beta   90.00
_cell.angle_gamma   90.00
#
_symmetry.space_group_name_H-M   'P 1'
#
loop_
_entity.id
_entity.type
_entity.pdbx_description
1 polymer ?
#
loop_
_entity_poly.entity_id
_entity_poly.type
_entity_poly.pdbx_seq_one_letter_code
_entity_poly.pdbx_strand_id
1 'polypeptide(L)'
;GHIRRNATIAHALRGAGTQAVILMIAEAWQAGAIPMPEGVDCVTLPGLRKEADGVLNARFLDVSDQELIKLRSKVIRKAIKTFQPDVFLVDYLPLGAGRELVRTLEHVRKHGRTRCVLGLREVLQDPETVRRTWSADGTLDAMRDYYDAIWIYGDPSVFDPVREYGVFDGVASKVRYTGYLDQRPRLEFAGA
;
A
#
# COMPACT_ATOMS: atom_id res chain seq x y z
N GLY A 1 -5.39 7.52 -7.14
CA GLY A 1 -4.88 6.26 -7.70
C GLY A 1 -5.03 5.11 -6.73
N HIS A 2 -4.34 5.16 -5.59
CA HIS A 2 -4.25 4.08 -4.60
C HIS A 2 -5.58 3.43 -4.20
N ILE A 3 -6.55 4.22 -3.73
CA ILE A 3 -7.84 3.66 -3.32
C ILE A 3 -8.58 2.90 -4.44
N ARG A 4 -8.48 3.38 -5.69
CA ARG A 4 -9.08 2.70 -6.86
C ARG A 4 -8.40 1.36 -7.09
N ARG A 5 -7.07 1.33 -6.98
CA ARG A 5 -6.26 0.11 -7.11
C ARG A 5 -6.58 -0.88 -5.99
N ASN A 6 -6.66 -0.43 -4.74
CA ASN A 6 -6.97 -1.30 -3.61
C ASN A 6 -8.37 -1.91 -3.73
N ALA A 7 -9.36 -1.15 -4.20
CA ALA A 7 -10.69 -1.68 -4.52
C ALA A 7 -10.62 -2.74 -5.63
N THR A 8 -9.86 -2.51 -6.71
CA THR A 8 -9.65 -3.51 -7.77
C THR A 8 -8.98 -4.79 -7.25
N ILE A 9 -7.98 -4.67 -6.38
CA ILE A 9 -7.33 -5.84 -5.75
C ILE A 9 -8.35 -6.59 -4.89
N ALA A 10 -9.14 -5.89 -4.08
CA ALA A 10 -10.18 -6.50 -3.27
C ALA A 10 -11.22 -7.25 -4.13
N HIS A 11 -11.66 -6.66 -5.25
CA HIS A 11 -12.52 -7.34 -6.22
C HIS A 11 -11.87 -8.62 -6.77
N ALA A 12 -10.61 -8.54 -7.21
CA ALA A 12 -9.91 -9.70 -7.76
C ALA A 12 -9.78 -10.84 -6.74
N LEU A 13 -9.46 -10.52 -5.48
CA LEU A 13 -9.38 -11.51 -4.40
C LEU A 13 -10.73 -12.19 -4.15
N ARG A 14 -11.82 -11.42 -4.14
CA ARG A 14 -13.18 -11.96 -3.97
C ARG A 14 -13.63 -12.78 -5.18
N GLY A 15 -13.37 -12.30 -6.38
CA GLY A 15 -13.70 -12.97 -7.64
C GLY A 15 -12.95 -14.28 -7.86
N ALA A 16 -11.77 -14.43 -7.25
CA ALA A 16 -10.98 -15.66 -7.29
C ALA A 16 -11.56 -16.82 -6.43
N GLY A 17 -12.77 -16.66 -5.89
CA GLY A 17 -13.42 -17.67 -5.05
C GLY A 17 -12.81 -17.80 -3.66
N THR A 18 -11.99 -16.84 -3.24
CA THR A 18 -11.47 -16.82 -1.87
C THR A 18 -12.57 -16.40 -0.90
N GLN A 19 -12.64 -17.04 0.27
CA GLN A 19 -13.51 -16.60 1.37
C GLN A 19 -12.85 -15.46 2.18
N ALA A 20 -12.15 -14.56 1.49
CA ALA A 20 -11.40 -13.49 2.13
C ALA A 20 -12.32 -12.48 2.81
N VAL A 21 -12.05 -12.23 4.09
CA VAL A 21 -12.55 -11.07 4.83
C VAL A 21 -11.56 -9.94 4.60
N ILE A 22 -12.01 -8.84 4.00
CA ILE A 22 -11.13 -7.76 3.56
C ILE A 22 -11.45 -6.49 4.34
N LEU A 23 -10.44 -5.99 5.06
CA LEU A 23 -10.46 -4.69 5.72
C LEU A 23 -9.49 -3.76 5.01
N MET A 24 -10.00 -2.71 4.37
CA MET A 24 -9.18 -1.65 3.82
C MET A 24 -8.83 -0.61 4.88
N ILE A 25 -7.66 0.01 4.73
CA ILE A 25 -7.28 1.19 5.50
C ILE A 25 -6.88 2.27 4.49
N ALA A 26 -7.66 3.35 4.44
CA ALA A 26 -7.50 4.39 3.44
C ALA A 26 -7.85 5.77 3.98
N GLU A 27 -7.50 6.83 3.27
CA GLU A 27 -7.85 8.18 3.69
C GLU A 27 -9.36 8.44 3.58
N ALA A 28 -9.94 9.13 4.56
CA ALA A 28 -11.38 9.35 4.67
C ALA A 28 -12.00 9.99 3.42
N TRP A 29 -11.32 10.98 2.82
CA TRP A 29 -11.80 11.65 1.61
C TRP A 29 -11.82 10.74 0.38
N GLN A 30 -11.07 9.64 0.40
CA GLN A 30 -11.00 8.66 -0.67
C GLN A 30 -12.01 7.52 -0.48
N ALA A 31 -12.28 7.15 0.77
CA ALA A 31 -13.15 6.02 1.11
C ALA A 31 -14.62 6.25 0.69
N GLY A 32 -15.13 7.47 0.80
CA GLY A 32 -16.49 7.81 0.34
C GLY A 32 -16.64 8.04 -1.17
N ALA A 33 -15.53 8.04 -1.92
CA ALA A 33 -15.51 8.46 -3.33
C ALA A 33 -15.58 7.28 -4.32
N ILE A 34 -15.62 6.03 -3.85
CA ILE A 34 -15.54 4.84 -4.70
C ILE A 34 -16.50 3.78 -4.14
N PRO A 35 -17.32 3.14 -4.99
CA PRO A 35 -18.14 2.01 -4.56
C PRO A 35 -17.24 0.89 -4.06
N MET A 36 -17.51 0.44 -2.84
CA MET A 36 -16.77 -0.64 -2.21
C MET A 36 -17.33 -1.99 -2.68
N PRO A 37 -16.49 -3.01 -2.94
CA PRO A 37 -16.97 -4.35 -3.22
C PRO A 37 -17.80 -4.89 -2.05
N GLU A 38 -18.78 -5.74 -2.35
CA GLU A 38 -19.53 -6.45 -1.32
C GLU A 38 -18.60 -7.25 -0.38
N GLY A 39 -18.84 -7.14 0.92
CA GLY A 39 -18.05 -7.84 1.94
C GLY A 39 -16.67 -7.22 2.22
N VAL A 40 -16.44 -5.97 1.79
CA VAL A 40 -15.24 -5.20 2.09
C VAL A 40 -15.60 -3.99 2.93
N ASP A 41 -14.95 -3.85 4.09
CA ASP A 41 -15.10 -2.69 4.97
C ASP A 41 -13.84 -1.81 4.96
N CYS A 42 -13.93 -0.56 5.42
CA CYS A 42 -12.84 0.39 5.38
C CYS A 42 -12.69 1.18 6.69
N VAL A 43 -11.52 1.08 7.31
CA VAL A 43 -11.07 2.03 8.35
C VAL A 43 -10.56 3.29 7.67
N THR A 44 -11.18 4.42 7.96
CA THR A 44 -10.76 5.71 7.40
C THR A 44 -9.70 6.39 8.26
N LEU A 45 -8.68 6.94 7.60
CA LEU A 45 -7.63 7.75 8.20
C LEU A 45 -7.83 9.25 7.87
N PRO A 46 -7.51 10.16 8.80
CA PRO A 46 -7.42 11.58 8.49
C PRO A 46 -6.49 11.84 7.30
N GLY A 47 -6.90 12.69 6.35
CA GLY A 47 -6.20 12.86 5.08
C GLY A 47 -4.90 13.67 5.18
N LEU A 48 -3.89 13.26 4.40
CA LEU A 48 -2.66 14.01 4.18
C LEU A 48 -2.70 14.75 2.83
N ARG A 49 -1.99 15.88 2.75
CA ARG A 49 -1.67 16.58 1.51
C ARG A 49 -0.16 16.63 1.36
N LYS A 50 0.33 16.23 0.19
CA LYS A 50 1.73 16.39 -0.19
C LYS A 50 1.83 17.68 -0.99
N GLU A 51 2.64 18.62 -0.52
CA GLU A 51 2.91 19.88 -1.20
C GLU A 51 3.91 19.66 -2.34
N ALA A 52 4.10 20.67 -3.19
CA ALA A 52 4.95 20.58 -4.38
C ALA A 52 6.43 20.33 -4.05
N ASP A 53 6.88 20.83 -2.91
CA ASP A 53 8.23 20.60 -2.36
C ASP A 53 8.39 19.21 -1.71
N GLY A 54 7.31 18.43 -1.63
CA GLY A 54 7.28 17.10 -1.06
C GLY A 54 6.93 17.05 0.43
N VAL A 55 6.74 18.19 1.10
CA VAL A 55 6.35 18.26 2.51
C VAL A 55 4.95 17.69 2.70
N LEU A 56 4.76 16.92 3.77
CA LEU A 56 3.47 16.36 4.15
C LEU A 56 2.78 17.27 5.17
N ASN A 57 1.55 17.66 4.87
CA ASN A 57 0.72 18.47 5.74
C ASN A 57 -0.63 17.82 5.99
N ALA A 58 -1.26 18.22 7.09
CA ALA A 58 -2.66 17.90 7.33
C ALA A 58 -3.54 18.48 6.22
N ARG A 59 -4.43 17.65 5.66
CA ARG A 59 -5.29 18.10 4.56
C ARG A 59 -6.40 19.04 5.03
N PHE A 60 -7.01 18.70 6.18
CA PHE A 60 -8.21 19.37 6.69
C PHE A 60 -8.15 19.76 8.17
N LEU A 61 -7.41 19.00 8.99
CA LEU A 61 -7.30 19.28 10.41
C LEU A 61 -6.28 20.40 10.65
N ASP A 62 -6.57 21.27 11.60
CA ASP A 62 -5.64 22.30 12.09
C ASP A 62 -4.74 21.70 13.20
N VAL A 63 -3.86 20.80 12.79
CA VAL A 63 -2.88 20.10 13.65
C VAL A 63 -1.56 19.96 12.90
N SER A 64 -0.47 19.74 13.64
CA SER A 64 0.82 19.45 13.01
C SER A 64 0.81 18.14 12.22
N ASP A 65 1.68 18.05 11.23
CA ASP A 65 1.95 16.82 10.47
C ASP A 65 2.37 15.67 11.39
N GLN A 66 3.19 15.96 12.40
CA GLN A 66 3.65 14.97 13.38
C GLN A 66 2.50 14.40 14.21
N GLU A 67 1.59 15.24 14.69
CA GLU A 67 0.40 14.80 15.42
C GLU A 67 -0.52 13.95 14.55
N LEU A 68 -0.71 14.36 13.29
CA LEU A 68 -1.52 13.63 12.34
C LEU A 68 -0.94 12.25 12.01
N ILE A 69 0.36 12.19 11.72
CA ILE A 69 1.09 10.93 11.47
C ILE A 69 1.01 10.03 12.71
N LYS A 70 1.15 10.57 13.91
CA LYS A 70 1.03 9.81 15.17
C LYS A 70 -0.38 9.24 15.35
N LEU A 71 -1.43 10.01 15.04
CA LEU A 71 -2.81 9.55 15.07
C LEU A 71 -3.03 8.41 14.06
N ARG A 72 -2.63 8.63 12.80
CA ARG A 72 -2.72 7.62 11.73
C ARG A 72 -2.01 6.33 12.10
N SER A 73 -0.77 6.42 12.60
CA SER A 73 0.03 5.29 13.07
C SER A 73 -0.69 4.46 14.16
N LYS A 74 -1.34 5.13 15.11
CA LYS A 74 -2.09 4.45 16.18
C LYS A 74 -3.32 3.73 15.65
N VAL A 75 -4.08 4.37 14.76
CA VAL A 75 -5.28 3.78 14.14
C VAL A 75 -4.89 2.54 13.34
N ILE A 76 -3.91 2.65 12.45
CA ILE A 76 -3.41 1.52 11.63
C ILE A 76 -2.98 0.37 12.53
N ARG A 77 -2.12 0.65 13.52
CA ARG A 77 -1.60 -0.39 14.41
C ARG A 77 -2.70 -1.08 15.21
N LYS A 78 -3.71 -0.33 15.67
CA LYS A 78 -4.84 -0.90 16.42
C LYS A 78 -5.72 -1.76 15.52
N ALA A 79 -6.02 -1.29 14.31
CA ALA A 79 -6.76 -2.07 13.32
C ALA A 79 -6.08 -3.41 13.04
N ILE A 80 -4.78 -3.41 12.73
CA ILE A 80 -4.02 -4.65 12.47
C ILE A 80 -3.97 -5.58 13.69
N LYS A 81 -3.79 -5.03 14.90
CA LYS A 81 -3.78 -5.81 16.15
C LYS A 81 -5.12 -6.49 16.45
N THR A 82 -6.22 -5.83 16.13
CA THR A 82 -7.56 -6.33 16.42
C THR A 82 -8.07 -7.24 15.31
N PHE A 83 -7.82 -6.89 14.06
CA PHE A 83 -8.25 -7.68 12.90
C PHE A 83 -7.41 -8.95 12.70
N GLN A 84 -6.13 -8.92 13.12
CA GLN A 84 -5.20 -10.05 13.02
C GLN A 84 -5.19 -10.72 11.63
N PRO A 85 -4.89 -9.96 10.56
CA PRO A 85 -4.99 -10.50 9.21
C PRO A 85 -3.97 -11.62 8.96
N ASP A 86 -4.35 -12.60 8.14
CA ASP A 86 -3.40 -13.57 7.58
C ASP A 86 -2.44 -12.92 6.59
N VAL A 87 -2.93 -11.91 5.86
CA VAL A 87 -2.15 -11.14 4.87
C VAL A 87 -2.33 -9.64 5.10
N PHE A 88 -1.21 -8.92 5.25
CA PHE A 88 -1.20 -7.46 5.29
C PHE A 88 -0.55 -6.91 4.02
N LEU A 89 -1.39 -6.39 3.12
CA LEU A 89 -0.99 -5.80 1.84
C LEU A 89 -0.85 -4.27 1.97
N VAL A 90 0.36 -3.76 1.73
CA VAL A 90 0.65 -2.32 1.73
C VAL A 90 0.79 -1.82 0.28
N ASP A 91 0.08 -0.75 -0.06
CA ASP A 91 0.12 -0.10 -1.38
C ASP A 91 0.36 1.41 -1.21
N TYR A 92 1.46 2.04 -1.63
CA TYR A 92 2.66 1.53 -2.32
C TYR A 92 3.96 1.80 -1.53
N LEU A 93 3.89 2.63 -0.49
CA LEU A 93 5.06 3.08 0.27
C LEU A 93 5.39 2.07 1.37
N PRO A 94 6.60 1.47 1.39
CA PRO A 94 6.93 0.42 2.35
C PRO A 94 6.78 0.82 3.81
N LEU A 95 6.96 2.10 4.14
CA LEU A 95 6.82 2.61 5.51
C LEU A 95 5.56 3.47 5.71
N GLY A 96 4.73 3.63 4.67
CA GLY A 96 3.61 4.58 4.65
C GLY A 96 4.07 6.02 4.40
N ALA A 97 3.11 6.94 4.19
CA ALA A 97 3.40 8.31 3.75
C ALA A 97 4.35 9.06 4.70
N GLY A 98 4.09 9.01 6.01
CA GLY A 98 4.93 9.63 7.04
C GLY A 98 5.63 8.63 7.95
N ARG A 99 6.08 7.47 7.41
CA ARG A 99 6.65 6.36 8.21
C ARG A 99 5.67 5.76 9.24
N GLU A 100 4.38 6.00 9.05
CA GLU A 100 3.29 5.59 9.95
C GLU A 100 3.12 4.08 10.12
N LEU A 101 3.73 3.28 9.25
CA LEU A 101 3.68 1.82 9.31
C LEU A 101 4.79 1.20 10.15
N VAL A 102 5.87 1.91 10.50
CA VAL A 102 7.05 1.34 11.18
C VAL A 102 6.65 0.49 12.39
N ARG A 103 5.86 1.05 13.31
CA ARG A 103 5.43 0.35 14.54
C ARG A 103 4.44 -0.78 14.28
N THR A 104 3.73 -0.75 13.16
CA THR A 104 2.82 -1.80 12.73
C THR A 104 3.60 -2.96 12.13
N LEU A 105 4.58 -2.68 11.27
CA LEU A 105 5.45 -3.68 10.65
C LEU A 105 6.34 -4.38 11.69
N GLU A 106 6.93 -3.63 12.63
CA GLU A 106 7.64 -4.20 13.79
C GLU A 106 6.73 -5.17 14.58
N HIS A 107 5.46 -4.78 14.78
CA HIS A 107 4.50 -5.62 15.50
C HIS A 107 4.18 -6.89 14.72
N VAL A 108 3.84 -6.78 13.43
CA VAL A 108 3.56 -7.91 12.53
C VAL A 108 4.74 -8.88 12.53
N ARG A 109 5.96 -8.36 12.30
CA ARG A 109 7.19 -9.16 12.27
C ARG A 109 7.44 -9.90 13.57
N LYS A 110 7.25 -9.24 14.71
CA LYS A 110 7.44 -9.84 16.05
C LYS A 110 6.47 -11.00 16.32
N HIS A 111 5.24 -10.95 15.80
CA HIS A 111 4.23 -11.98 16.06
C HIS A 111 4.28 -13.11 15.04
N GLY A 112 4.80 -12.86 13.83
CA GLY A 112 5.14 -13.89 12.83
C GLY A 112 3.95 -14.63 12.20
N ARG A 113 2.71 -14.24 12.49
CA ARG A 113 1.50 -14.89 11.97
C ARG A 113 0.98 -14.29 10.67
N THR A 114 1.21 -13.00 10.46
CA THR A 114 0.71 -12.26 9.31
C THR A 114 1.78 -12.21 8.22
N ARG A 115 1.43 -12.64 7.01
CA ARG A 115 2.27 -12.47 5.83
C ARG A 115 2.18 -11.03 5.33
N CYS A 116 3.30 -10.32 5.27
CA CYS A 116 3.34 -8.93 4.83
C CYS A 116 3.73 -8.83 3.35
N VAL A 117 2.93 -8.14 2.56
CA VAL A 117 3.10 -8.01 1.10
C VAL A 117 3.15 -6.53 0.72
N LEU A 118 4.12 -6.16 -0.11
CA LEU A 118 4.21 -4.82 -0.69
C LEU A 118 3.68 -4.85 -2.12
N GLY A 119 2.69 -4.02 -2.43
CA GLY A 119 2.19 -3.80 -3.78
C GLY A 119 2.87 -2.63 -4.46
N LEU A 120 3.37 -2.83 -5.69
CA LEU A 120 4.03 -1.82 -6.50
C LEU A 120 3.46 -1.78 -7.92
N ARG A 121 3.51 -0.60 -8.53
CA ARG A 121 3.32 -0.45 -9.98
C ARG A 121 4.61 -0.80 -10.69
N GLU A 122 4.53 -1.28 -11.93
CA GLU A 122 5.73 -1.48 -12.75
C GLU A 122 6.47 -0.14 -12.99
N VAL A 123 5.75 0.91 -13.43
CA VAL A 123 6.33 2.25 -13.56
C VAL A 123 6.05 3.09 -12.32
N LEU A 124 7.12 3.43 -11.60
CA LEU A 124 7.06 4.25 -10.39
C LEU A 124 7.25 5.73 -10.73
N GLN A 125 8.40 6.04 -11.35
CA GLN A 125 8.84 7.35 -11.84
C GLN A 125 10.05 7.16 -12.76
N ASP A 126 10.74 8.25 -13.12
CA ASP A 126 12.04 8.18 -13.79
C ASP A 126 13.09 7.45 -12.92
N PRO A 127 14.03 6.70 -13.54
CA PRO A 127 14.97 5.88 -12.78
C PRO A 127 15.87 6.63 -11.81
N GLU A 128 16.26 7.87 -12.12
CA GLU A 128 17.11 8.67 -11.23
C GLU A 128 16.37 9.06 -9.96
N THR A 129 15.11 9.47 -10.07
CA THR A 129 14.32 9.83 -8.90
C THR A 129 13.97 8.62 -8.06
N VAL A 130 13.64 7.47 -8.67
CA VAL A 130 13.42 6.22 -7.90
C VAL A 130 14.69 5.83 -7.14
N ARG A 131 15.85 5.79 -7.81
CA ARG A 131 17.13 5.47 -7.17
C ARG A 131 17.42 6.40 -5.99
N ARG A 132 17.26 7.70 -6.18
CA ARG A 132 17.48 8.71 -5.13
C ARG A 132 16.54 8.53 -3.95
N THR A 133 15.23 8.46 -4.21
CA THR A 133 14.21 8.44 -3.16
C THR A 133 14.19 7.13 -2.38
N TRP A 134 14.46 5.99 -3.02
CA TRP A 134 14.43 4.70 -2.35
C TRP A 134 15.71 4.41 -1.57
N SER A 135 16.84 4.99 -2.00
CA SER A 135 18.09 4.94 -1.24
C SER A 135 18.07 5.82 0.01
N ALA A 136 17.24 6.87 0.04
CA ALA A 136 17.36 7.94 1.05
C ALA A 136 16.59 7.76 2.36
N ASP A 137 15.78 6.71 2.56
CA ASP A 137 14.82 6.68 3.69
C ASP A 137 14.66 5.32 4.38
N GLY A 138 15.62 4.41 4.19
CA GLY A 138 15.51 3.03 4.69
C GLY A 138 14.38 2.25 4.03
N THR A 139 13.92 2.69 2.85
CA THR A 139 12.87 2.04 2.06
C THR A 139 13.30 0.62 1.67
N LEU A 140 14.52 0.48 1.14
CA LEU A 140 15.07 -0.82 0.77
C LEU A 140 15.28 -1.74 1.98
N ASP A 141 15.75 -1.20 3.10
CA ASP A 141 15.86 -1.95 4.36
C ASP A 141 14.49 -2.42 4.82
N ALA A 142 13.47 -1.57 4.77
CA ALA A 142 12.11 -1.95 5.14
C ALA A 142 11.56 -3.07 4.26
N MET A 143 11.79 -3.01 2.94
CA MET A 143 11.43 -4.08 1.99
C MET A 143 12.14 -5.41 2.32
N ARG A 144 13.41 -5.33 2.71
CA ARG A 144 14.20 -6.50 3.12
C ARG A 144 13.75 -7.07 4.46
N ASP A 145 13.40 -6.22 5.43
CA ASP A 145 13.27 -6.65 6.82
C ASP A 145 11.81 -6.94 7.23
N TYR A 146 10.83 -6.28 6.59
CA TYR A 146 9.42 -6.37 6.98
C TYR A 146 8.51 -7.10 6.00
N TYR A 147 8.88 -7.20 4.72
CA TYR A 147 8.00 -7.76 3.69
C TYR A 147 8.42 -9.18 3.29
N ASP A 148 7.45 -10.09 3.18
CA ASP A 148 7.64 -11.47 2.76
C ASP A 148 7.54 -11.64 1.24
N ALA A 149 6.82 -10.74 0.57
CA ALA A 149 6.70 -10.69 -0.89
C ALA A 149 6.51 -9.25 -1.38
N ILE A 150 6.94 -9.02 -2.62
CA ILE A 150 6.72 -7.76 -3.33
C ILE A 150 5.94 -8.11 -4.60
N TRP A 151 4.71 -7.65 -4.69
CA TRP A 151 3.86 -7.82 -5.87
C TRP A 151 4.00 -6.64 -6.79
N ILE A 152 4.45 -6.89 -8.02
CA ILE A 152 4.48 -5.89 -9.08
C ILE A 152 3.26 -6.12 -9.97
N TYR A 153 2.42 -5.09 -10.08
CA TYR A 153 1.26 -5.05 -10.96
C TYR A 153 1.73 -4.66 -12.37
N GLY A 154 2.15 -5.64 -13.14
CA GLY A 154 2.72 -5.45 -14.48
C GLY A 154 3.33 -6.72 -15.07
N ASP A 155 3.97 -6.56 -16.22
CA ASP A 155 4.59 -7.62 -17.01
C ASP A 155 6.07 -7.28 -17.30
N PRO A 156 7.03 -8.11 -16.87
CA PRO A 156 8.46 -7.83 -17.06
C PRO A 156 8.89 -7.83 -18.54
N SER A 157 8.09 -8.41 -19.44
CA SER A 157 8.32 -8.32 -20.88
C SER A 157 8.02 -6.92 -21.44
N VAL A 158 7.18 -6.14 -20.75
CA VAL A 158 6.84 -4.75 -21.09
C VAL A 158 7.78 -3.79 -20.35
N PHE A 159 7.88 -3.94 -19.02
CA PHE A 159 8.78 -3.15 -18.18
C PHE A 159 9.19 -3.95 -16.94
N ASP A 160 10.50 -4.14 -16.73
CA ASP A 160 11.06 -4.88 -15.59
C ASP A 160 11.65 -3.90 -14.55
N PRO A 161 10.93 -3.56 -13.47
CA PRO A 161 11.40 -2.58 -12.49
C PRO A 161 12.66 -3.05 -11.74
N VAL A 162 12.85 -4.37 -11.62
CA VAL A 162 14.03 -4.94 -10.96
C VAL A 162 15.27 -4.60 -11.78
N ARG A 163 15.20 -4.79 -13.10
CA ARG A 163 16.29 -4.45 -14.03
C ARG A 163 16.45 -2.94 -14.23
N GLU A 164 15.36 -2.23 -14.50
CA GLU A 164 15.40 -0.83 -14.94
C GLU A 164 15.80 0.14 -13.81
N TYR A 165 15.43 -0.16 -12.56
CA TYR A 165 15.77 0.72 -11.43
C TYR A 165 17.07 0.35 -10.73
N GLY A 166 17.50 -0.92 -10.78
CA GLY A 166 18.76 -1.37 -10.17
C GLY A 166 18.85 -1.17 -8.65
N VAL A 167 17.70 -1.09 -7.95
CA VAL A 167 17.63 -0.94 -6.48
C VAL A 167 17.03 -2.16 -5.79
N PHE A 168 16.59 -3.16 -6.55
CA PHE A 168 15.86 -4.31 -6.03
C PHE A 168 16.77 -5.48 -5.64
N ASP A 169 18.09 -5.41 -5.86
CA ASP A 169 19.00 -6.54 -5.70
C ASP A 169 18.86 -7.27 -4.35
N GLY A 170 18.73 -6.51 -3.25
CA GLY A 170 18.56 -7.09 -1.90
C GLY A 170 17.19 -7.73 -1.63
N VAL A 171 16.22 -7.57 -2.54
CA VAL A 171 14.84 -8.03 -2.38
C VAL A 171 14.27 -8.71 -3.63
N ALA A 172 15.07 -8.90 -4.69
CA ALA A 172 14.63 -9.43 -5.98
C ALA A 172 14.00 -10.83 -5.84
N SER A 173 14.51 -11.66 -4.93
CA SER A 173 13.96 -13.00 -4.64
C SER A 173 12.51 -12.96 -4.10
N LYS A 174 12.08 -11.82 -3.56
CA LYS A 174 10.72 -11.59 -3.04
C LYS A 174 9.75 -11.08 -4.10
N VAL A 175 10.25 -10.65 -5.25
CA VAL A 175 9.44 -10.03 -6.32
C VAL A 175 8.61 -11.08 -7.03
N ARG A 176 7.32 -10.79 -7.23
CA ARG A 176 6.38 -11.57 -8.01
C ARG A 176 5.60 -10.64 -8.92
N TYR A 177 5.65 -10.90 -10.22
CA TYR A 177 4.82 -10.23 -11.20
C TYR A 177 3.43 -10.86 -11.18
N THR A 178 2.41 -10.01 -11.02
CA THR A 178 1.01 -10.44 -10.90
C THR A 178 0.22 -10.26 -12.20
N GLY A 179 0.86 -9.73 -13.23
CA GLY A 179 0.16 -9.18 -14.40
C GLY A 179 -0.56 -7.88 -14.06
N TYR A 180 -1.38 -7.42 -14.99
CA TYR A 180 -2.15 -6.19 -14.84
C TYR A 180 -3.43 -6.42 -14.03
N LEU A 181 -3.78 -5.42 -13.22
CA LEU A 181 -5.05 -5.42 -12.50
C LEU A 181 -6.20 -5.12 -13.47
N ASP A 182 -7.16 -6.03 -13.55
CA ASP A 182 -8.34 -5.87 -14.40
C ASP A 182 -9.23 -4.74 -13.89
N GLN A 183 -9.37 -3.68 -14.68
CA GLN A 183 -10.20 -2.53 -14.33
C GLN A 183 -11.66 -2.69 -14.76
N ARG A 184 -12.02 -3.71 -15.54
CA ARG A 184 -13.40 -3.90 -16.05
C ARG A 184 -14.46 -4.04 -14.95
N PRO A 185 -14.24 -4.76 -13.83
CA PRO A 185 -15.24 -4.87 -12.76
C PRO A 185 -15.67 -3.51 -12.19
N ARG A 186 -14.83 -2.49 -12.32
CA ARG A 186 -15.14 -1.12 -11.88
C ARG A 186 -16.19 -0.44 -12.75
N LEU A 187 -16.27 -0.77 -14.04
CA LEU A 187 -17.23 -0.16 -14.98
C LEU A 187 -18.67 -0.59 -14.67
N GLU A 188 -18.84 -1.77 -14.09
CA GLU A 188 -20.15 -2.30 -13.70
C GLU A 188 -20.82 -1.45 -12.60
N PHE A 189 -20.03 -0.78 -11.76
CA PHE A 189 -20.55 0.10 -10.68
C PHE A 189 -20.60 1.59 -11.04
N ALA A 190 -20.03 1.98 -12.19
CA ALA A 190 -20.14 3.37 -12.65
C ALA A 190 -21.46 3.65 -13.39
N GLY A 191 -22.22 2.58 -13.73
CA GLY A 191 -23.52 2.65 -14.40
C GLY A 191 -24.72 2.29 -13.52
N ALA A 192 -24.52 2.08 -12.21
CA ALA A 192 -25.57 1.74 -11.23
C ALA A 192 -25.92 2.95 -10.35
#